data_AF-A0AAJ2R643-F1
#
_entry.id   AF-A0AAJ2R643-F1
#
_cell.length_a   1.000
_cell.length_b   1.000
_cell.length_c   1.000
_cell.angle_alpha   90.00
_cell.angle_beta   90.00
_cell.angle_gamma   90.00
#
_symmetry.space_group_name_H-M   'P 1'
#
loop_
_entity.id
_entity.type
_entity.pdbx_description
1 polymer ?
#
loop_
_entity_poly.entity_id
_entity_poly.type
_entity_poly.pdbx_seq_one_letter_code
_entity_poly.pdbx_strand_id
1 'polypeptide(L)'
;MSSNVHHLYLFFDTPLQLRRVQLICQYLARQSWEQAERWIHELDPALDRSALWDDDWANASALGHPQHLELGFDTRTTAGMPWRLLETLFQHGLQAAVLHVFYDQVGESERYHFDAGQWVSHHAWLSRYPERQVLVDTDGEVYPQPGQEEGADGTALTNPAQPMTITRLRERDQERDRQAQESVQALLDTMASLRKSGVSPVQGIVGLFMLRAGFRGLCEAVAFTVIAALAFRGKGLWLWLALGLVLAVVLPLYRMAGARREFAGQGGGDAAS
;
A
#
# COMPACT_ATOMS: atom_id res chain seq x y z
N MET A 1 -7.94 -8.70 -12.49
CA MET A 1 -8.08 -7.34 -11.92
C MET A 1 -7.30 -7.37 -10.63
N SER A 2 -6.36 -6.46 -10.41
CA SER A 2 -5.56 -6.48 -9.19
C SER A 2 -6.35 -5.88 -8.02
N SER A 3 -6.19 -6.44 -6.83
CA SER A 3 -6.89 -6.06 -5.60
C SER A 3 -5.91 -5.98 -4.44
N ASN A 4 -6.18 -5.10 -3.48
CA ASN A 4 -5.43 -5.07 -2.23
C ASN A 4 -6.10 -6.06 -1.26
N VAL A 5 -5.31 -6.89 -0.59
CA VAL A 5 -5.80 -7.84 0.41
C VAL A 5 -5.52 -7.27 1.79
N HIS A 6 -6.54 -7.18 2.63
CA HIS A 6 -6.42 -6.63 3.98
C HIS A 6 -6.69 -7.72 5.01
N HIS A 7 -5.83 -7.78 6.03
CA HIS A 7 -6.01 -8.58 7.23
C HIS A 7 -5.96 -7.66 8.45
N LEU A 8 -7.02 -7.69 9.24
CA LEU A 8 -7.16 -6.85 10.41
C LEU A 8 -7.33 -7.69 11.67
N TYR A 9 -6.40 -7.55 12.60
CA TYR A 9 -6.39 -8.21 13.90
C TYR A 9 -6.86 -7.22 14.96
N LEU A 10 -7.96 -7.53 15.64
CA LEU A 10 -8.65 -6.65 16.57
C LEU A 10 -8.62 -7.24 17.99
N PHE A 11 -8.07 -6.47 18.94
CA PHE A 11 -7.93 -6.85 20.34
C PHE A 11 -8.77 -5.94 21.23
N PHE A 12 -9.73 -6.52 21.96
CA PHE A 12 -10.65 -5.78 22.83
C PHE A 12 -10.29 -5.95 24.30
N ASP A 13 -10.56 -4.93 25.10
CA ASP A 13 -10.34 -4.96 26.55
C ASP A 13 -11.26 -5.98 27.24
N THR A 14 -12.51 -6.09 26.78
CA THR A 14 -13.53 -6.92 27.42
C THR A 14 -13.96 -8.08 26.52
N PRO A 15 -13.99 -9.34 27.01
CA PRO A 15 -14.45 -10.50 26.23
C PRO A 15 -15.89 -10.38 25.70
N LEU A 16 -16.74 -9.64 26.41
CA LEU A 16 -18.11 -9.37 25.99
C LEU A 16 -18.16 -8.47 24.74
N GLN A 17 -17.32 -7.44 24.68
CA GLN A 17 -17.20 -6.55 23.51
C GLN A 17 -16.64 -7.33 22.32
N LEU A 18 -15.59 -8.12 22.55
CA LEU A 18 -15.04 -9.01 21.52
C LEU A 18 -16.12 -9.89 20.90
N ARG A 19 -16.91 -10.60 21.73
CA ARG A 19 -17.98 -11.48 21.24
C ARG A 19 -19.07 -10.74 20.47
N ARG A 20 -19.46 -9.54 20.92
CA ARG A 20 -20.46 -8.73 20.20
C ARG A 20 -19.95 -8.32 18.83
N VAL A 21 -18.73 -7.78 18.75
CA VAL A 21 -18.16 -7.35 17.47
C VAL A 21 -17.89 -8.55 16.55
N GLN A 22 -17.45 -9.69 17.10
CA GLN A 22 -17.34 -10.94 16.34
C GLN A 22 -18.67 -11.33 15.68
N LEU A 23 -19.79 -11.27 16.41
CA LEU A 23 -21.11 -11.56 15.86
C LEU A 23 -21.47 -10.58 14.74
N ILE A 24 -21.28 -9.28 14.97
CA ILE A 24 -21.55 -8.22 13.97
C ILE A 24 -20.77 -8.51 12.68
N CYS A 25 -19.44 -8.66 12.77
CA CYS A 25 -18.59 -8.90 11.61
C CYS A 25 -18.91 -10.22 10.90
N GLN A 26 -19.28 -11.28 11.63
CA GLN A 26 -19.70 -12.55 11.04
C GLN A 26 -21.02 -12.44 10.27
N TYR A 27 -22.00 -11.68 10.79
CA TYR A 27 -23.25 -11.44 10.05
C TYR A 27 -23.01 -10.58 8.82
N LEU A 28 -22.18 -9.55 8.91
CA LEU A 28 -21.80 -8.70 7.79
C LEU A 28 -21.08 -9.49 6.68
N ALA A 29 -20.08 -10.31 7.04
CA ALA A 29 -19.37 -11.17 6.10
C ALA A 29 -20.29 -12.19 5.40
N ARG A 30 -21.34 -12.66 6.09
CA ARG A 30 -22.36 -13.56 5.53
C ARG A 30 -23.50 -12.82 4.82
N GLN A 31 -23.43 -11.50 4.69
CA GLN A 31 -24.45 -10.65 4.07
C GLN A 31 -25.83 -10.76 4.74
N SER A 32 -25.86 -11.07 6.04
CA SER A 32 -27.08 -11.14 6.85
C SER A 32 -27.36 -9.78 7.49
N TRP A 33 -27.84 -8.84 6.66
CA TRP A 33 -27.92 -7.41 7.02
C TRP A 33 -28.85 -7.13 8.20
N GLU A 34 -30.05 -7.72 8.24
CA GLU A 34 -31.01 -7.50 9.33
C GLU A 34 -30.44 -7.90 10.70
N GLN A 35 -29.70 -9.02 10.75
CA GLN A 35 -29.09 -9.47 12.00
C GLN A 35 -27.90 -8.60 12.37
N ALA A 36 -27.07 -8.22 11.38
CA ALA A 36 -25.96 -7.30 11.62
C ALA A 36 -26.46 -5.96 12.18
N GLU A 37 -27.46 -5.34 11.55
CA GLU A 37 -28.03 -4.06 11.98
C GLU A 37 -28.62 -4.14 13.39
N ARG A 38 -29.31 -5.24 13.72
CA ARG A 38 -29.79 -5.47 15.09
C ARG A 38 -28.65 -5.44 16.10
N TRP A 39 -27.58 -6.19 15.85
CA TRP A 39 -26.43 -6.25 16.78
C TRP A 39 -25.63 -4.94 16.82
N ILE A 40 -25.58 -4.19 15.71
CA ILE A 40 -24.98 -2.85 15.66
C ILE A 40 -25.79 -1.89 16.53
N HIS A 41 -27.12 -1.91 16.43
CA HIS A 41 -28.00 -1.10 17.27
C HIS A 41 -27.88 -1.47 18.76
N GLU A 42 -27.67 -2.76 19.09
CA GLU A 42 -27.39 -3.20 20.46
C GLU A 42 -25.99 -2.78 20.96
N LEU A 43 -25.04 -2.52 20.06
CA LEU A 43 -23.72 -2.00 20.40
C LEU A 43 -23.79 -0.50 20.72
N ASP A 44 -24.38 0.27 19.81
CA ASP A 44 -24.73 1.67 19.98
C ASP A 44 -25.90 2.04 19.05
N PRO A 45 -27.04 2.51 19.60
CA PRO A 45 -28.20 2.92 18.80
C PRO A 45 -27.92 4.01 17.78
N ALA A 46 -26.88 4.85 17.99
CA ALA A 46 -26.48 5.90 17.07
C ALA A 46 -25.56 5.41 15.95
N LEU A 47 -25.10 4.15 16.03
CA LEU A 47 -24.15 3.60 15.08
C LEU A 47 -24.84 3.05 13.85
N ASP A 48 -24.33 3.44 12.69
CA ASP A 48 -24.79 2.94 11.40
C ASP A 48 -23.82 1.87 10.86
N ARG A 49 -24.35 0.97 10.02
CA ARG A 49 -23.59 -0.08 9.33
C ARG A 49 -22.39 0.48 8.57
N SER A 50 -22.55 1.63 7.91
CA SER A 50 -21.49 2.29 7.15
C SER A 50 -20.27 2.73 7.98
N ALA A 51 -20.39 2.73 9.31
CA ALA A 51 -19.27 3.00 10.20
C ALA A 51 -18.39 1.76 10.45
N LEU A 52 -18.94 0.56 10.30
CA LEU A 52 -18.28 -0.72 10.57
C LEU A 52 -18.08 -1.59 9.34
N TRP A 53 -18.69 -1.26 8.21
CA TRP A 53 -18.59 -2.02 6.98
C TRP A 53 -18.56 -1.11 5.78
N ASP A 54 -17.69 -1.42 4.82
CA ASP A 54 -17.68 -0.78 3.51
C ASP A 54 -18.29 -1.73 2.48
N ASP A 55 -19.21 -1.21 1.66
CA ASP A 55 -19.89 -1.99 0.62
C ASP A 55 -18.95 -2.39 -0.52
N ASP A 56 -17.80 -1.72 -0.65
CA ASP A 56 -16.78 -2.04 -1.66
C ASP A 56 -15.89 -3.23 -1.26
N TRP A 57 -16.04 -3.79 -0.05
CA TRP A 57 -15.26 -4.94 0.40
C TRP A 57 -15.72 -6.24 -0.27
N ALA A 58 -14.79 -6.90 -0.95
CA ALA A 58 -14.98 -8.21 -1.56
C ALA A 58 -14.35 -9.32 -0.71
N ASN A 59 -14.81 -10.56 -0.91
CA ASN A 59 -14.28 -11.76 -0.23
C ASN A 59 -14.14 -11.62 1.31
N ALA A 60 -15.01 -10.82 1.91
CA ALA A 60 -14.88 -10.49 3.31
C ALA A 60 -15.15 -11.71 4.21
N SER A 61 -14.31 -11.88 5.21
CA SER A 61 -14.35 -12.99 6.16
C SER A 61 -14.09 -12.47 7.58
N ALA A 62 -14.75 -13.07 8.56
CA ALA A 62 -14.61 -12.72 9.97
C ALA A 62 -14.40 -13.99 10.79
N LEU A 63 -13.20 -14.16 11.32
CA LEU A 63 -12.79 -15.30 12.13
C LEU A 63 -12.71 -14.88 13.59
N GLY A 64 -13.58 -15.47 14.41
CA GLY A 64 -13.61 -15.20 15.85
C GLY A 64 -12.65 -16.11 16.61
N HIS A 65 -11.66 -15.52 17.28
CA HIS A 65 -10.76 -16.23 18.19
C HIS A 65 -11.08 -15.89 19.66
N PRO A 66 -10.62 -16.67 20.64
CA PRO A 66 -10.87 -16.38 22.05
C PRO A 66 -10.26 -15.06 22.54
N GLN A 67 -9.18 -14.60 21.92
CA GLN A 67 -8.39 -13.44 22.35
C GLN A 67 -8.46 -12.26 21.38
N HIS A 68 -8.90 -12.48 20.14
CA HIS A 68 -8.95 -11.46 19.10
C HIS A 68 -10.00 -11.80 18.04
N LEU A 69 -10.28 -10.85 17.16
CA LEU A 69 -11.07 -11.03 15.96
C LEU A 69 -10.16 -10.77 14.76
N GLU A 70 -10.15 -11.68 13.80
CA GLU A 70 -9.50 -11.49 12.52
C GLU A 70 -10.56 -11.17 11.46
N LEU A 71 -10.35 -10.08 10.72
CA LEU A 71 -11.18 -9.66 9.62
C LEU A 71 -10.33 -9.59 8.35
N GLY A 72 -10.65 -10.43 7.37
CA GLY A 72 -10.00 -10.44 6.06
C GLY A 72 -10.93 -9.89 4.98
N PHE A 73 -10.46 -9.02 4.10
CA PHE A 73 -11.26 -8.49 2.99
C PHE A 73 -10.39 -7.94 1.86
N ASP A 74 -10.94 -7.95 0.64
CA ASP A 74 -10.27 -7.42 -0.54
C ASP A 74 -10.87 -6.07 -0.92
N THR A 75 -10.02 -5.15 -1.37
CA THR A 75 -10.44 -3.86 -1.90
C THR A 75 -9.88 -3.59 -3.28
N ARG A 76 -10.44 -2.60 -3.97
CA ARG A 76 -9.81 -2.03 -5.16
C ARG A 76 -8.47 -1.38 -4.78
N THR A 77 -7.58 -1.25 -5.76
CA THR A 77 -6.24 -0.69 -5.55
C THR A 77 -6.25 0.80 -5.21
N THR A 78 -7.35 1.49 -5.54
CA THR A 78 -7.60 2.90 -5.22
C THR A 78 -8.51 3.07 -4.00
N ALA A 79 -8.93 1.99 -3.35
CA ALA A 79 -9.77 2.10 -2.17
C ALA A 79 -8.94 2.63 -1.00
N GLY A 80 -9.56 3.49 -0.20
CA GLY A 80 -8.95 3.96 1.04
C GLY A 80 -8.85 2.84 2.07
N MET A 81 -8.12 3.15 3.13
CA MET A 81 -7.93 2.24 4.26
C MET A 81 -9.14 2.25 5.21
N PRO A 82 -9.33 1.21 6.05
CA PRO A 82 -10.49 1.03 6.92
C PRO A 82 -10.48 1.93 8.17
N TRP A 83 -10.08 3.20 8.04
CA TRP A 83 -9.92 4.15 9.16
C TRP A 83 -11.20 4.38 9.95
N ARG A 84 -12.35 4.44 9.26
CA ARG A 84 -13.65 4.67 9.91
C ARG A 84 -14.06 3.50 10.81
N LEU A 85 -13.82 2.27 10.36
CA LEU A 85 -14.03 1.07 11.19
C LEU A 85 -13.16 1.13 12.44
N LEU A 86 -11.85 1.39 12.27
CA LEU A 86 -10.92 1.41 13.40
C LEU A 86 -11.28 2.49 14.41
N GLU A 87 -11.51 3.72 13.95
CA GLU A 87 -11.94 4.84 14.80
C GLU A 87 -13.20 4.49 15.61
N THR A 88 -14.20 3.91 14.94
CA THR A 88 -15.45 3.48 15.59
C THR A 88 -15.19 2.41 16.64
N LEU A 89 -14.41 1.37 16.33
CA LEU A 89 -14.16 0.28 17.28
C LEU A 89 -13.33 0.75 18.49
N PHE A 90 -12.38 1.67 18.31
CA PHE A 90 -11.64 2.28 19.43
C PHE A 90 -12.56 3.06 20.38
N GLN A 91 -13.62 3.70 19.86
CA GLN A 91 -14.63 4.35 20.71
C GLN A 91 -15.50 3.32 21.47
N HIS A 92 -15.56 2.07 21.01
CA HIS A 92 -16.40 1.00 21.55
C HIS A 92 -15.61 -0.11 22.25
N GLY A 93 -14.39 0.20 22.73
CA GLY A 93 -13.61 -0.69 23.61
C GLY A 93 -12.59 -1.59 22.92
N LEU A 94 -12.25 -1.31 21.66
CA LEU A 94 -11.04 -1.84 21.04
C LEU A 94 -9.81 -1.24 21.75
N GLN A 95 -8.91 -2.10 22.19
CA GLN A 95 -7.70 -1.72 22.91
C GLN A 95 -6.52 -1.51 21.96
N ALA A 96 -6.36 -2.44 21.02
CA ALA A 96 -5.27 -2.45 20.07
C ALA A 96 -5.71 -3.11 18.76
N ALA A 97 -5.05 -2.76 17.66
CA ALA A 97 -5.28 -3.41 16.37
C ALA A 97 -3.99 -3.49 15.55
N VAL A 98 -3.93 -4.48 14.66
CA VAL A 98 -2.90 -4.58 13.63
C VAL A 98 -3.58 -4.70 12.28
N LEU A 99 -3.23 -3.82 11.35
CA LEU A 99 -3.68 -3.86 9.96
C LEU A 99 -2.51 -4.27 9.07
N HIS A 100 -2.69 -5.34 8.33
CA HIS A 100 -1.77 -5.80 7.30
C HIS A 100 -2.44 -5.67 5.94
N VAL A 101 -1.77 -5.03 5.00
CA VAL A 101 -2.27 -4.80 3.64
C VAL A 101 -1.26 -5.35 2.66
N PHE A 102 -1.70 -6.21 1.75
CA PHE A 102 -0.89 -6.70 0.64
C PHE A 102 -1.36 -6.05 -0.66
N TYR A 103 -0.45 -5.35 -1.34
CA TYR A 103 -0.68 -4.67 -2.60
C TYR A 103 -0.25 -5.55 -3.77
N ASP A 104 -1.19 -6.32 -4.31
CA ASP A 104 -0.97 -7.28 -5.40
C ASP A 104 -0.30 -6.65 -6.65
N GLN A 105 -0.54 -5.36 -6.95
CA GLN A 105 0.06 -4.68 -8.10
C GLN A 105 1.58 -4.56 -8.03
N VAL A 106 2.12 -4.37 -6.83
CA VAL A 106 3.54 -4.10 -6.59
C VAL A 106 4.22 -5.27 -5.88
N GLY A 107 3.44 -6.23 -5.35
CA GLY A 107 3.96 -7.34 -4.56
C GLY A 107 4.58 -6.89 -3.24
N GLU A 108 4.12 -5.76 -2.71
CA GLU A 108 4.57 -5.18 -1.45
C GLU A 108 3.46 -5.33 -0.41
N SER A 109 3.83 -5.50 0.86
CA SER A 109 2.88 -5.44 1.97
C SER A 109 3.19 -4.25 2.88
N GLU A 110 2.20 -3.72 3.58
CA GLU A 110 2.37 -2.73 4.63
C GLU A 110 1.69 -3.20 5.91
N ARG A 111 2.34 -2.94 7.05
CA ARG A 111 1.77 -3.26 8.36
C ARG A 111 1.71 -2.03 9.26
N TYR A 112 0.53 -1.79 9.83
CA TYR A 112 0.21 -0.69 10.73
C TYR A 112 -0.19 -1.22 12.10
N HIS A 113 0.38 -0.64 13.16
CA HIS A 113 0.10 -1.03 14.55
C HIS A 113 -0.63 0.09 15.28
N PHE A 114 -1.73 -0.24 15.94
CA PHE A 114 -2.56 0.72 16.64
C PHE A 114 -2.69 0.37 18.11
N ASP A 115 -2.55 1.38 18.97
CA ASP A 115 -2.77 1.33 20.41
C ASP A 115 -3.59 2.55 20.83
N ALA A 116 -4.66 2.35 21.61
CA ALA A 116 -5.51 3.41 22.14
C ALA A 116 -5.95 4.48 21.10
N GLY A 117 -6.32 4.05 19.89
CA GLY A 117 -6.77 4.93 18.81
C GLY A 117 -5.66 5.71 18.10
N GLN A 118 -4.39 5.35 18.35
CA GLN A 118 -3.22 5.94 17.73
C GLN A 118 -2.43 4.91 16.95
N TRP A 119 -1.98 5.27 15.76
CA TRP A 119 -0.93 4.57 15.04
C TRP A 119 0.40 4.80 15.75
N VAL A 120 1.03 3.71 16.15
CA VAL A 120 2.28 3.67 16.92
C VAL A 120 3.31 2.84 16.16
N SER A 121 4.58 2.95 16.56
CA SER A 121 5.62 2.09 16.01
C SER A 121 5.44 0.64 16.47
N HIS A 122 5.89 -0.29 15.63
CA HIS A 122 5.87 -1.71 15.94
C HIS A 122 6.59 -2.03 17.26
N HIS A 123 7.76 -1.43 17.51
CA HIS A 123 8.48 -1.60 18.78
C HIS A 123 7.66 -1.14 19.99
N ALA A 124 6.98 0.01 19.89
CA ALA A 124 6.14 0.51 20.98
C ALA A 124 4.94 -0.41 21.24
N TRP A 125 4.34 -0.95 20.19
CA TRP A 125 3.24 -1.91 20.28
C TRP A 125 3.68 -3.23 20.93
N LEU A 126 4.79 -3.83 20.46
CA LEU A 126 5.35 -5.06 21.03
C LEU A 126 5.79 -4.91 22.49
N SER A 127 6.35 -3.76 22.84
CA SER A 127 6.72 -3.46 24.23
C SER A 127 5.52 -3.49 25.17
N ARG A 128 4.33 -3.18 24.66
CA ARG A 128 3.08 -3.14 25.43
C ARG A 128 2.32 -4.46 25.42
N TYR A 129 2.36 -5.18 24.30
CA TYR A 129 1.62 -6.42 24.09
C TYR A 129 2.50 -7.56 23.54
N PRO A 130 3.56 -7.96 24.27
CA PRO A 130 4.51 -8.95 23.77
C PRO A 130 3.84 -10.32 23.49
N GLU A 131 2.81 -10.67 24.26
CA GLU A 131 2.07 -11.93 24.10
C GLU A 131 1.26 -12.00 22.80
N ARG A 132 0.94 -10.85 22.19
CA ARG A 132 0.09 -10.77 21.00
C ARG A 132 0.86 -10.94 19.71
N GLN A 133 2.19 -10.88 19.75
CA GLN A 133 3.03 -11.09 18.57
C GLN A 133 2.73 -12.45 17.92
N VAL A 134 2.65 -13.51 18.71
CA VAL A 134 2.36 -14.88 18.24
C VAL A 134 0.96 -15.01 17.62
N LEU A 135 0.04 -14.11 17.96
CA LEU A 135 -1.34 -14.10 17.43
C LEU A 135 -1.44 -13.40 16.08
N VAL A 136 -0.52 -12.47 15.80
CA VAL A 136 -0.45 -11.71 14.54
C VAL A 136 0.49 -12.40 13.55
N ASP A 137 1.59 -12.96 14.05
CA ASP A 137 2.63 -13.65 13.29
C ASP A 137 2.38 -15.18 13.36
N THR A 138 1.34 -15.66 12.69
CA THR A 138 1.04 -17.11 12.65
C THR A 138 1.98 -17.87 11.70
N ASP A 139 2.47 -19.03 12.16
CA ASP A 139 3.25 -20.06 11.44
C ASP A 139 4.27 -19.57 10.39
N GLY A 140 5.40 -19.03 10.88
CA GLY A 140 6.61 -18.81 10.07
C GLY A 140 6.84 -17.38 9.60
N GLU A 141 5.86 -16.49 9.77
CA GLU A 141 5.97 -15.06 9.46
C GLU A 141 6.28 -14.22 10.71
N VAL A 142 7.29 -14.61 11.49
CA VAL A 142 7.80 -13.76 12.57
C VAL A 142 8.35 -12.49 11.92
N TYR A 143 7.74 -11.35 12.22
CA TYR A 143 8.03 -10.12 11.52
C TYR A 143 8.46 -8.99 12.48
N PRO A 144 9.57 -8.29 12.20
CA PRO A 144 10.54 -8.58 11.14
C PRO A 144 11.31 -9.88 11.40
N GLN A 145 11.76 -10.57 10.35
CA GLN A 145 12.55 -11.79 10.54
C GLN A 145 13.87 -11.50 11.27
N PRO A 146 14.38 -12.45 12.09
CA PRO A 146 15.61 -12.25 12.85
C PRO A 146 16.81 -11.96 11.95
N GLY A 147 17.38 -10.75 12.06
CA GLY A 147 18.57 -10.34 11.29
C GLY A 147 18.28 -9.60 9.99
N GLN A 148 17.01 -9.35 9.66
CA GLN A 148 16.60 -8.45 8.58
C GLN A 148 16.27 -7.06 9.13
N GLU A 149 16.72 -6.04 8.40
CA GLU A 149 16.30 -4.66 8.66
C GLU A 149 14.78 -4.54 8.40
N GLU A 150 14.10 -3.68 9.17
CA GLU A 150 12.68 -3.38 8.98
C GLU A 150 12.41 -3.10 7.48
N GLY A 151 11.61 -3.95 6.82
CA GLY A 151 11.31 -3.78 5.39
C GLY A 151 11.96 -4.76 4.40
N ALA A 152 12.84 -5.67 4.83
CA ALA A 152 13.59 -6.54 3.91
C ALA A 152 12.81 -7.77 3.37
N ASP A 153 11.62 -8.06 3.91
CA ASP A 153 10.78 -9.22 3.55
C ASP A 153 9.70 -8.90 2.50
N GLY A 154 9.80 -7.76 1.81
CA GLY A 154 8.75 -7.27 0.91
C GLY A 154 7.52 -6.70 1.63
N THR A 155 7.42 -6.89 2.95
CA THR A 155 6.52 -6.12 3.82
C THR A 155 7.29 -4.93 4.35
N ALA A 156 6.81 -3.71 4.14
CA ALA A 156 7.30 -2.48 4.75
C ALA A 156 6.56 -2.21 6.08
N LEU A 157 7.31 -2.14 7.19
CA LEU A 157 6.80 -1.58 8.43
C LEU A 157 6.58 -0.09 8.21
N THR A 158 5.33 0.33 8.20
CA THR A 158 5.05 1.77 8.23
C THR A 158 5.07 2.17 9.70
N ASN A 159 6.24 2.64 10.15
CA ASN A 159 6.43 3.18 11.48
C ASN A 159 6.25 4.70 11.46
N PRO A 160 5.37 5.26 12.30
CA PRO A 160 5.25 6.71 12.40
C PRO A 160 6.43 7.28 13.17
N ALA A 161 6.91 8.46 12.76
CA ALA A 161 7.94 9.19 13.51
C ALA A 161 7.45 9.60 14.91
N GLN A 162 6.15 9.84 15.06
CA GLN A 162 5.47 10.11 16.33
C GLN A 162 4.07 9.50 16.29
N PRO A 163 3.53 9.02 17.43
CA PRO A 163 2.18 8.49 17.50
C PRO A 163 1.14 9.44 16.89
N MET A 164 0.27 8.89 16.05
CA MET A 164 -0.72 9.68 15.30
C MET A 164 -2.12 9.11 15.49
N THR A 165 -3.07 9.95 15.89
CA THR A 165 -4.48 9.56 16.04
C THR A 165 -5.09 9.15 14.70
N ILE A 166 -5.97 8.14 14.70
CA ILE A 166 -6.65 7.65 13.49
C ILE A 166 -7.43 8.76 12.77
N THR A 167 -8.03 9.71 13.49
CA THR A 167 -8.72 10.86 12.89
C THR A 167 -7.79 11.69 12.00
N ARG A 168 -6.56 11.98 12.47
CA ARG A 168 -5.54 12.68 11.68
C ARG A 168 -5.04 11.85 10.50
N LEU A 169 -4.98 10.52 10.64
CA LEU A 169 -4.65 9.64 9.53
C LEU A 169 -5.71 9.72 8.44
N ARG A 170 -6.99 9.68 8.82
CA ARG A 170 -8.11 9.85 7.89
C ARG A 170 -8.06 11.19 7.18
N GLU A 171 -7.84 12.28 7.90
CA GLU A 171 -7.71 13.63 7.30
C GLU A 171 -6.55 13.70 6.31
N ARG A 172 -5.39 13.12 6.66
CA ARG A 172 -4.22 13.07 5.78
C ARG A 172 -4.49 12.25 4.52
N ASP A 173 -5.19 11.13 4.64
CA ASP A 173 -5.53 10.26 3.52
C ASP A 173 -6.52 10.95 2.57
N GLN A 174 -7.57 11.57 3.13
CA GLN A 174 -8.54 12.36 2.38
C GLN A 174 -7.90 13.54 1.65
N GLU A 175 -6.95 14.22 2.28
CA GLU A 175 -6.20 15.31 1.65
C GLU A 175 -5.31 14.79 0.51
N ARG A 176 -4.66 13.64 0.69
CA ARG A 176 -3.88 13.00 -0.39
C ARG A 176 -4.76 12.60 -1.56
N ASP A 177 -5.93 12.03 -1.30
CA ASP A 177 -6.90 11.64 -2.34
C ASP A 177 -7.39 12.86 -3.10
N ARG A 178 -7.72 13.94 -2.38
CA ARG A 178 -8.12 15.21 -2.99
C ARG A 178 -7.00 15.80 -3.85
N GLN A 179 -5.76 15.84 -3.35
CA GLN A 179 -4.61 16.32 -4.12
C GLN A 179 -4.34 15.44 -5.36
N ALA A 180 -4.51 14.13 -5.24
CA ALA A 180 -4.38 13.21 -6.36
C ALA A 180 -5.45 13.51 -7.42
N GLN A 181 -6.71 13.70 -7.03
CA GLN A 181 -7.79 14.09 -7.94
C GLN A 181 -7.54 15.44 -8.61
N GLU A 182 -7.13 16.46 -7.85
CA GLU A 182 -6.78 17.78 -8.39
C GLU A 182 -5.61 17.69 -9.39
N SER A 183 -4.59 16.87 -9.10
CA SER A 183 -3.45 16.67 -10.01
C SER A 183 -3.83 15.93 -11.29
N VAL A 184 -4.72 14.93 -11.21
CA VAL A 184 -5.25 14.21 -12.38
C VAL A 184 -6.10 15.15 -13.23
N GLN A 185 -6.93 15.98 -12.61
CA GLN A 185 -7.74 16.97 -13.32
C GLN A 185 -6.87 18.02 -14.01
N ALA A 186 -5.84 18.53 -13.32
CA ALA A 186 -4.86 19.44 -13.92
C ALA A 186 -4.12 18.78 -15.09
N LEU A 187 -3.74 17.50 -14.98
CA LEU A 187 -3.16 16.73 -16.08
C LEU A 187 -4.13 16.58 -17.26
N LEU A 188 -5.40 16.26 -17.00
CA LEU A 188 -6.43 16.16 -18.03
C LEU A 188 -6.67 17.49 -18.74
N ASP A 189 -6.70 18.60 -18.00
CA ASP A 189 -6.83 19.96 -18.55
C ASP A 189 -5.60 20.34 -19.37
N THR A 190 -4.41 19.95 -18.92
CA THR A 190 -3.16 20.12 -19.67
C THR A 190 -3.17 19.28 -20.95
N MET A 191 -3.64 18.03 -20.90
CA MET A 191 -3.81 17.19 -22.09
C MET A 191 -4.87 17.73 -23.05
N ALA A 192 -5.97 18.27 -22.53
CA ALA A 192 -7.03 18.88 -23.34
C ALA A 192 -6.54 20.16 -24.03
N SER A 193 -5.73 20.98 -23.35
CA SER A 193 -5.10 22.16 -23.94
C SER A 193 -4.05 21.77 -24.99
N LEU A 194 -3.23 20.74 -24.74
CA LEU A 194 -2.27 20.19 -25.70
C LEU A 194 -2.95 19.61 -26.96
N ARG A 195 -4.09 18.92 -26.78
CA ARG A 195 -4.93 18.42 -27.87
C ARG A 195 -5.53 19.55 -28.71
N LYS A 196 -5.94 20.67 -28.07
CA LYS A 196 -6.40 21.89 -28.78
C LYS A 196 -5.27 22.58 -29.57
N SER A 197 -4.03 22.47 -29.12
CA SER A 197 -2.84 22.97 -29.83
C SER A 197 -2.26 22.00 -30.88
N GLY A 198 -2.92 20.87 -31.17
CA GLY A 198 -2.54 19.97 -32.26
C GLY A 198 -1.32 19.07 -32.01
N VAL A 199 -0.83 18.99 -30.77
CA VAL A 199 0.29 18.10 -30.38
C VAL A 199 -0.28 16.77 -29.88
N SER A 200 0.20 15.65 -30.43
CA SER A 200 -0.30 14.30 -30.11
C SER A 200 -0.11 13.96 -28.61
N PRO A 201 -1.19 13.72 -27.84
CA PRO A 201 -1.13 13.39 -26.41
C PRO A 201 -0.36 12.10 -26.10
N VAL A 202 -0.34 11.16 -27.05
CA VAL A 202 0.37 9.88 -26.92
C VAL A 202 1.89 10.09 -26.91
N GLN A 203 2.40 11.11 -27.61
CA GLN A 203 3.83 11.44 -27.56
C GLN A 203 4.24 12.11 -26.23
N GLY A 204 3.32 12.81 -25.56
CA GLY A 204 3.57 13.39 -24.24
C GLY A 204 3.68 12.34 -23.13
N ILE A 205 2.79 11.34 -23.14
CA ILE A 205 2.82 10.22 -22.19
C ILE A 205 4.04 9.32 -22.44
N VAL A 206 4.34 8.99 -23.71
CA VAL A 206 5.55 8.24 -24.08
C VAL A 206 6.81 9.02 -23.67
N GLY A 207 6.81 10.35 -23.81
CA GLY A 207 7.89 11.22 -23.35
C GLY A 207 8.12 11.15 -21.84
N LEU A 208 7.05 11.11 -21.04
CA LEU A 208 7.14 11.02 -19.58
C LEU A 208 7.65 9.65 -19.10
N PHE A 209 7.19 8.55 -19.72
CA PHE A 209 7.71 7.21 -19.45
C PHE A 209 9.16 7.05 -19.92
N MET A 210 9.52 7.65 -21.05
CA MET A 210 10.91 7.72 -21.54
C MET A 210 11.82 8.54 -20.62
N LEU A 211 11.32 9.64 -20.04
CA LEU A 211 12.04 10.45 -19.06
C LEU A 211 12.27 9.68 -17.76
N ARG A 212 11.27 8.96 -17.26
CA ARG A 212 11.37 8.15 -16.03
C ARG A 212 12.31 6.96 -16.21
N ALA A 213 12.23 6.27 -17.34
CA ALA A 213 13.14 5.16 -17.68
C ALA A 213 14.57 5.65 -17.94
N GLY A 214 14.73 6.79 -18.62
CA GLY A 214 16.02 7.45 -18.83
C GLY A 214 16.66 7.94 -17.53
N PHE A 215 15.86 8.48 -16.60
CA PHE A 215 16.33 8.92 -15.29
C PHE A 215 16.80 7.76 -14.42
N ARG A 216 16.08 6.62 -14.42
CA ARG A 216 16.51 5.41 -13.71
C ARG A 216 17.83 4.86 -14.27
N GLY A 217 17.98 4.83 -15.60
CA GLY A 217 19.24 4.44 -16.25
C GLY A 217 20.38 5.42 -15.97
N LEU A 218 20.09 6.72 -15.83
CA LEU A 218 21.08 7.72 -15.45
C LEU A 218 21.52 7.55 -13.98
N CYS A 219 20.60 7.27 -13.07
CA CYS A 219 20.93 6.98 -11.66
C CYS A 219 21.77 5.71 -11.52
N GLU A 220 21.43 4.64 -12.25
CA GLU A 220 22.22 3.39 -12.27
C GLU A 220 23.62 3.63 -12.86
N ALA A 221 23.73 4.42 -13.94
CA ALA A 221 25.03 4.78 -14.53
C ALA A 221 25.87 5.63 -13.59
N VAL A 222 25.27 6.62 -12.90
CA VAL A 222 25.98 7.45 -11.91
C VAL A 222 26.43 6.60 -10.72
N ALA A 223 25.57 5.74 -10.18
CA ALA A 223 25.93 4.83 -9.08
C ALA A 223 27.07 3.88 -9.49
N PHE A 224 27.00 3.28 -10.67
CA PHE A 224 28.06 2.42 -11.20
C PHE A 224 29.38 3.19 -11.40
N THR A 225 29.31 4.41 -11.91
CA THR A 225 30.50 5.23 -12.14
C THR A 225 31.14 5.69 -10.83
N VAL A 226 30.34 6.01 -9.80
CA VAL A 226 30.83 6.35 -8.45
C VAL A 226 31.48 5.14 -7.78
N ILE A 227 30.84 3.96 -7.86
CA ILE A 227 31.39 2.70 -7.31
C ILE A 227 32.70 2.32 -8.03
N ALA A 228 32.74 2.40 -9.35
CA ALA A 228 33.94 2.11 -10.14
C ALA A 228 35.07 3.12 -9.88
N ALA A 229 34.75 4.42 -9.75
CA ALA A 229 35.73 5.46 -9.43
C ALA A 229 36.32 5.31 -8.01
N LEU A 230 35.49 4.89 -7.05
CA LEU A 230 35.94 4.58 -5.69
C LEU A 230 36.80 3.30 -5.63
N ALA A 231 36.45 2.27 -6.41
CA ALA A 231 37.18 1.00 -6.47
C ALA A 231 38.55 1.11 -7.16
N PHE A 232 38.71 1.99 -8.16
CA PHE A 232 39.93 2.11 -8.98
C PHE A 232 40.68 3.45 -8.80
N ARG A 233 40.62 4.03 -7.60
CA ARG A 233 41.09 5.38 -7.22
C ARG A 233 42.58 5.70 -7.48
N GLY A 234 43.38 4.77 -8.01
CA GLY A 234 44.83 4.95 -8.21
C GLY A 234 45.37 4.80 -9.64
N LYS A 235 44.71 4.06 -10.54
CA LYS A 235 45.16 3.87 -11.94
C LYS A 235 43.95 3.67 -12.85
N GLY A 236 43.75 4.56 -13.82
CA GLY A 236 42.69 4.42 -14.82
C GLY A 236 41.36 5.12 -14.51
N LEU A 237 41.32 6.02 -13.51
CA LEU A 237 40.13 6.81 -13.16
C LEU A 237 39.51 7.53 -14.38
N TRP A 238 40.34 8.11 -15.25
CA TRP A 238 39.90 8.79 -16.46
C TRP A 238 39.27 7.85 -17.50
N LEU A 239 39.73 6.59 -17.57
CA LEU A 239 39.14 5.57 -18.43
C LEU A 239 37.74 5.19 -17.94
N TRP A 240 37.56 5.05 -16.62
CA TRP A 240 36.27 4.71 -16.01
C TRP A 240 35.28 5.87 -16.04
N LEU A 241 35.74 7.11 -15.88
CA LEU A 241 34.90 8.30 -16.09
C LEU A 241 34.46 8.44 -17.55
N ALA A 242 35.36 8.20 -18.52
CA ALA A 242 35.03 8.20 -19.94
C ALA A 242 34.06 7.06 -20.29
N LEU A 243 34.28 5.86 -19.73
CA LEU A 243 33.40 4.70 -19.92
C LEU A 243 32.03 4.94 -19.29
N GLY A 244 31.95 5.53 -18.10
CA GLY A 244 30.70 5.91 -17.44
C GLY A 244 29.92 6.96 -18.24
N LEU A 245 30.62 7.96 -18.81
CA LEU A 245 30.00 8.94 -19.71
C LEU A 245 29.46 8.29 -20.99
N VAL A 246 30.22 7.37 -21.59
CA VAL A 246 29.75 6.62 -22.77
C VAL A 246 28.57 5.72 -22.40
N LEU A 247 28.60 5.03 -21.27
CA LEU A 247 27.48 4.22 -20.78
C LEU A 247 26.23 5.09 -20.55
N ALA A 248 26.39 6.28 -19.95
CA ALA A 248 25.30 7.20 -19.67
C ALA A 248 24.60 7.71 -20.94
N VAL A 249 25.25 7.65 -22.10
CA VAL A 249 24.64 7.99 -23.40
C VAL A 249 24.12 6.75 -24.12
N VAL A 250 24.86 5.64 -24.08
CA VAL A 250 24.55 4.42 -24.84
C VAL A 250 23.44 3.58 -24.20
N LEU A 251 23.39 3.45 -22.87
CA LEU A 251 22.33 2.69 -22.18
C LEU A 251 20.93 3.27 -22.41
N PRO A 252 20.71 4.59 -22.28
CA PRO A 252 19.40 5.17 -22.57
C PRO A 252 18.98 4.96 -24.03
N LEU A 253 19.92 5.11 -24.97
CA LEU A 253 19.65 4.89 -26.38
C LEU A 253 19.35 3.42 -26.70
N TYR A 254 20.06 2.48 -26.07
CA TYR A 254 19.83 1.04 -26.24
C TYR A 254 18.47 0.62 -25.66
N ARG A 255 18.11 1.11 -24.47
CA ARG A 255 16.80 0.86 -23.84
C ARG A 255 15.66 1.49 -24.66
N MET A 256 15.84 2.70 -25.19
CA MET A 256 14.87 3.32 -26.11
C MET A 256 14.72 2.54 -27.43
N ALA A 257 15.80 1.96 -27.96
CA ALA A 257 15.76 1.12 -29.15
C ALA A 257 15.11 -0.25 -28.90
N GLY A 258 15.32 -0.84 -27.72
CA GLY A 258 14.66 -2.07 -27.27
C GLY A 258 13.15 -1.88 -27.12
N ALA A 259 12.73 -0.81 -26.44
CA ALA A 259 11.31 -0.47 -26.30
C ALA A 259 10.63 -0.24 -27.66
N ARG A 260 11.32 0.38 -28.64
CA ARG A 260 10.80 0.52 -30.01
C ARG A 260 10.55 -0.83 -30.72
N ARG A 261 11.36 -1.86 -30.43
CA ARG A 261 11.18 -3.19 -31.05
C ARG A 261 10.04 -3.98 -30.42
N GLU A 262 9.82 -3.87 -29.12
CA GLU A 262 8.66 -4.47 -28.45
C GLU A 262 7.34 -3.89 -28.97
N PHE A 263 7.25 -2.56 -29.15
CA PHE A 263 6.07 -1.93 -29.74
C PHE A 263 5.90 -2.20 -31.24
N ALA A 264 6.97 -2.40 -32.01
CA ALA A 264 6.88 -2.79 -33.42
C ALA A 264 6.49 -4.26 -33.60
N GLY A 265 6.86 -5.14 -32.67
CA GLY A 265 6.51 -6.57 -32.71
C GLY A 265 5.05 -6.86 -32.36
N GLN A 266 4.41 -6.01 -31.56
CA GLN A 266 3.01 -6.21 -31.15
C GLN A 266 1.98 -5.67 -32.18
N GLY A 267 2.43 -4.98 -33.22
CA GLY A 267 1.58 -4.47 -34.32
C GLY A 267 1.70 -5.22 -35.65
N GLY A 268 2.43 -6.35 -35.69
CA GLY A 268 2.73 -7.07 -36.94
C GLY A 268 2.36 -8.56 -36.94
N GLY A 269 1.56 -9.01 -35.98
CA GLY A 269 1.24 -10.43 -35.78
C GLY A 269 -0.23 -10.80 -35.95
N ASP A 270 -0.96 -10.14 -36.86
CA ASP A 270 -2.26 -10.61 -37.35
C ASP A 270 -2.52 -10.05 -38.76
N ALA A 271 -1.76 -10.57 -39.73
CA ALA A 271 -2.18 -10.62 -41.13
C ALA A 271 -1.31 -11.63 -41.89
N ALA A 272 -1.98 -12.66 -42.43
CA ALA A 272 -1.58 -13.62 -43.46
C ALA A 272 -1.49 -15.08 -43.01
N SER A 273 -2.46 -15.82 -43.58
CA SER A 273 -2.67 -17.28 -43.73
C SER A 273 -3.10 -18.08 -42.51
#